data_AF-A0A260Z7B0-F1
#
_entry.id   AF-A0A260Z7B0-F1
#
_cell.length_a   1.000
_cell.length_b   1.000
_cell.length_c   1.000
_cell.angle_alpha   90.00
_cell.angle_beta   90.00
_cell.angle_gamma   90.00
#
_symmetry.space_group_name_H-M   'P 1'
#
loop_
_entity.id
_entity.type
_entity.pdbx_description
1 polymer ?
#
loop_
_entity_poly.entity_id
_entity_poly.type
_entity_poly.pdbx_seq_one_letter_code
_entity_poly.pdbx_strand_id
1 'polypeptide(L)'
;MKLFSLPYLAYSRIITSMNPIEVISLSFCSKKSRNIIKQIHFHNDYAGISTNAKKCKTPVFQLQISTGGRHLSIPFQTAPRSARCKGSRFTGTIEGVKHYFRCTQAPTGSIIYSNFPKSYFKIVRYMLDLVRARLPYLDLDLNVIDDLKGFITEPCMKSVSGIKVVSETITAEKLSIFFNNIENPVKHVHIESKVEGQVST
;
A
#
# COMPACT_ATOMS: atom_id res chain seq x y z
N MET A 1 24.74 -7.24 12.25
CA MET A 1 24.54 -7.75 10.87
C MET A 1 25.67 -7.21 9.99
N LYS A 2 26.45 -8.08 9.33
CA LYS A 2 27.67 -7.71 8.59
C LYS A 2 27.41 -6.86 7.33
N LEU A 3 26.18 -6.87 6.78
CA LEU A 3 25.83 -6.06 5.61
C LEU A 3 26.12 -4.56 5.81
N PHE A 4 25.85 -4.03 7.02
CA PHE A 4 26.02 -2.61 7.32
C PHE A 4 27.43 -2.22 7.78
N SER A 5 28.38 -3.16 7.80
CA SER A 5 29.80 -2.83 7.93
C SER A 5 30.46 -2.56 6.59
N LEU A 6 29.76 -2.79 5.48
CA LEU A 6 30.23 -2.39 4.15
C LEU A 6 30.15 -0.87 3.97
N PRO A 7 30.94 -0.28 3.07
CA PRO A 7 30.80 1.13 2.69
C PRO A 7 29.39 1.44 2.17
N TYR A 8 28.96 2.70 2.35
CA TYR A 8 27.63 3.18 1.94
C TYR A 8 27.21 2.72 0.55
N LEU A 9 28.09 2.95 -0.44
CA LEU A 9 27.81 2.64 -1.84
C LEU A 9 27.56 1.14 -2.08
N ALA A 10 28.24 0.27 -1.33
CA ALA A 10 28.12 -1.17 -1.49
C ALA A 10 26.79 -1.68 -0.94
N TYR A 11 26.47 -1.35 0.32
CA TYR A 11 25.19 -1.83 0.89
C TYR A 11 23.99 -1.14 0.25
N SER A 12 24.11 0.12 -0.18
CA SER A 12 23.00 0.83 -0.83
C SER A 12 22.63 0.16 -2.14
N ARG A 13 23.63 -0.14 -2.99
CA ARG A 13 23.43 -0.90 -4.23
C ARG A 13 22.80 -2.27 -3.98
N ILE A 14 23.32 -3.02 -3.01
CA ILE A 14 22.75 -4.32 -2.62
C ILE A 14 21.27 -4.18 -2.25
N ILE A 15 20.93 -3.26 -1.35
CA ILE A 15 19.56 -3.08 -0.88
C ILE A 15 18.64 -2.58 -1.99
N THR A 16 19.09 -1.66 -2.84
CA THR A 16 18.29 -1.22 -3.98
C THR A 16 18.04 -2.35 -4.97
N SER A 17 18.96 -3.30 -5.14
CA SER A 17 18.80 -4.46 -6.04
C SER A 17 17.96 -5.61 -5.47
N MET A 18 17.68 -5.59 -4.16
CA MET A 18 16.89 -6.63 -3.50
C MET A 18 15.42 -6.58 -3.92
N ASN A 19 14.73 -7.72 -3.80
CA ASN A 19 13.27 -7.73 -3.90
C ASN A 19 12.68 -6.86 -2.77
N PRO A 20 11.62 -6.07 -3.02
CA PRO A 20 10.92 -5.33 -1.99
C PRO A 20 10.60 -6.14 -0.71
N ILE A 21 10.23 -7.42 -0.82
CA ILE A 21 10.01 -8.29 0.35
C ILE A 21 11.27 -8.44 1.20
N GLU A 22 12.43 -8.60 0.58
CA GLU A 22 13.71 -8.79 1.28
C GLU A 22 14.12 -7.51 2.00
N VAL A 23 13.91 -6.35 1.37
CA VAL A 23 14.13 -5.03 1.99
C VAL A 23 13.24 -4.85 3.21
N ILE A 24 11.97 -5.24 3.11
CA ILE A 24 11.00 -5.20 4.22
C ILE A 24 11.40 -6.18 5.34
N SER A 25 11.80 -7.39 4.99
CA SER A 25 12.26 -8.37 5.97
C SER A 25 13.50 -7.85 6.72
N LEU A 26 14.44 -7.24 5.98
CA LEU A 26 15.65 -6.61 6.52
C LEU A 26 15.33 -5.44 7.46
N SER A 27 14.28 -4.65 7.18
CA SER A 27 13.85 -3.54 8.04
C SER A 27 13.26 -3.99 9.37
N PHE A 28 12.89 -5.27 9.50
CA PHE A 28 12.44 -5.88 10.76
C PHE A 28 13.57 -6.50 11.59
N CYS A 29 14.77 -6.70 11.02
CA CYS A 29 15.88 -7.30 11.76
C CYS A 29 16.38 -6.45 12.94
N SER A 30 16.34 -5.11 12.83
CA SER A 30 16.77 -4.21 13.91
C SER A 30 16.31 -2.77 13.68
N LYS A 31 16.35 -1.92 14.73
CA LYS A 31 16.16 -0.47 14.59
C LYS A 31 17.23 0.15 13.67
N LYS A 32 18.48 -0.31 13.79
CA LYS A 32 19.60 0.17 12.96
C LYS A 32 19.37 -0.12 11.47
N SER A 33 18.96 -1.35 11.13
CA SER A 33 18.68 -1.73 9.74
C SER A 33 17.55 -0.91 9.14
N ARG A 34 16.46 -0.73 9.89
CA ARG A 34 15.34 0.14 9.49
C ARG A 34 15.79 1.57 9.20
N ASN A 35 16.57 2.17 10.09
CA ASN A 35 17.04 3.55 9.91
C ASN A 35 17.98 3.70 8.72
N ILE A 36 18.85 2.72 8.47
CA ILE A 36 19.72 2.72 7.29
C ILE A 36 18.88 2.61 6.02
N ILE A 37 17.90 1.70 5.97
CA ILE A 37 17.02 1.55 4.79
C ILE A 37 16.28 2.86 4.50
N LYS A 38 15.76 3.56 5.52
CA LYS A 38 15.12 4.87 5.34
C LYS A 38 16.03 5.93 4.72
N GLN A 39 17.34 5.83 4.90
CA GLN A 39 18.30 6.78 4.33
C GLN A 39 18.60 6.48 2.86
N ILE A 40 18.29 5.27 2.38
CA ILE A 40 18.46 4.89 0.98
C ILE A 40 17.33 5.53 0.18
N HIS A 41 17.70 6.20 -0.91
CA HIS A 41 16.73 6.76 -1.82
C HIS A 41 16.19 5.66 -2.74
N PHE A 42 14.92 5.33 -2.56
CA PHE A 42 14.17 4.48 -3.47
C PHE A 42 13.44 5.38 -4.46
N HIS A 43 13.71 5.21 -5.75
CA HIS A 43 12.93 5.89 -6.78
C HIS A 43 11.58 5.17 -6.90
N ASN A 44 10.51 5.85 -6.50
CA ASN A 44 9.16 5.29 -6.41
C ASN A 44 8.35 5.78 -7.62
N ASP A 45 8.07 4.89 -8.56
CA ASP A 45 7.37 5.24 -9.80
C ASP A 45 5.86 5.39 -9.55
N TYR A 46 5.33 4.60 -8.61
CA TYR A 46 3.92 4.57 -8.28
C TYR A 46 3.71 4.18 -6.83
N ALA A 47 2.82 4.90 -6.14
CA ALA A 47 2.28 4.49 -4.86
C ALA A 47 0.78 4.83 -4.84
N GLY A 48 -0.08 3.83 -4.64
CA GLY A 48 -1.51 4.05 -4.71
C GLY A 48 -2.32 2.91 -4.12
N ILE A 49 -3.62 3.15 -3.93
CA ILE A 49 -4.58 2.11 -3.57
C ILE A 49 -5.54 1.94 -4.75
N SER A 50 -5.67 0.70 -5.23
CA SER A 50 -6.59 0.37 -6.30
C SER A 50 -7.52 -0.78 -5.91
N THR A 51 -8.80 -0.68 -6.27
CA THR A 51 -9.76 -1.79 -6.20
C THR A 51 -9.87 -2.53 -7.54
N ASN A 52 -9.39 -1.92 -8.63
CA ASN A 52 -9.37 -2.53 -9.95
C ASN A 52 -8.19 -3.51 -10.15
N ALA A 53 -7.25 -3.55 -9.19
CA ALA A 53 -6.12 -4.45 -9.22
C ALA A 53 -6.55 -5.93 -9.12
N LYS A 54 -6.35 -6.70 -10.20
CA LYS A 54 -6.33 -8.18 -10.23
C LYS A 54 -7.65 -8.89 -9.81
N LYS A 55 -8.82 -8.39 -10.21
CA LYS A 55 -10.14 -8.99 -9.85
C LYS A 55 -10.33 -9.17 -8.33
N CYS A 56 -9.59 -8.44 -7.50
CA CYS A 56 -9.75 -8.50 -6.06
C CYS A 56 -10.99 -7.68 -5.68
N LYS A 57 -11.91 -8.27 -4.91
CA LYS A 57 -13.08 -7.55 -4.36
C LYS A 57 -12.72 -6.65 -3.17
N THR A 58 -11.45 -6.31 -3.01
CA THR A 58 -10.93 -5.55 -1.88
C THR A 58 -9.88 -4.54 -2.36
N PRO A 59 -9.74 -3.40 -1.68
CA PRO A 59 -8.67 -2.45 -1.99
C PRO A 59 -7.30 -3.11 -1.86
N VAL A 60 -6.39 -2.75 -2.77
CA VAL A 60 -5.02 -3.23 -2.78
C VAL A 60 -4.10 -2.02 -2.81
N PHE A 61 -3.27 -1.87 -1.79
CA PHE A 61 -2.15 -0.94 -1.86
C PHE A 61 -1.08 -1.50 -2.80
N GLN A 62 -0.56 -0.66 -3.68
CA GLN A 62 0.52 -0.98 -4.60
C GLN A 62 1.64 0.06 -4.46
N LEU A 63 2.87 -0.44 -4.37
CA LEU A 63 4.08 0.37 -4.36
C LEU A 63 5.03 -0.17 -5.42
N GLN A 64 5.36 0.63 -6.41
CA GLN A 64 6.36 0.32 -7.42
C GLN A 64 7.66 1.00 -7.06
N ILE A 65 8.68 0.17 -6.82
CA ILE A 65 10.04 0.62 -6.62
C ILE A 65 10.78 0.34 -7.93
N SER A 66 11.32 1.39 -8.55
CA SER A 66 11.94 1.40 -9.89
C SER A 66 13.09 0.41 -10.09
N THR A 67 13.64 -0.19 -9.03
CA THR A 67 14.64 -1.25 -9.15
C THR A 67 14.00 -2.54 -9.66
N GLY A 68 13.98 -2.66 -11.00
CA GLY A 68 13.51 -3.83 -11.73
C GLY A 68 12.00 -3.87 -11.99
N GLY A 69 11.28 -2.75 -11.82
CA GLY A 69 9.84 -2.64 -12.14
C GLY A 69 8.93 -3.55 -11.30
N ARG A 70 9.40 -4.04 -10.15
CA ARG A 70 8.64 -4.98 -9.32
C ARG A 70 7.72 -4.21 -8.38
N HIS A 71 6.44 -4.54 -8.41
CA HIS A 71 5.45 -3.94 -7.53
C HIS A 71 5.34 -4.74 -6.23
N LEU A 72 5.30 -4.07 -5.09
CA LEU A 72 4.78 -4.60 -3.85
C LEU A 72 3.27 -4.39 -3.82
N SER A 73 2.49 -5.41 -3.48
CA SER A 73 1.05 -5.32 -3.30
C SER A 73 0.63 -5.79 -1.90
N ILE A 74 -0.24 -5.03 -1.25
CA ILE A 74 -0.83 -5.37 0.05
C ILE A 74 -2.36 -5.35 -0.11
N PRO A 75 -2.99 -6.51 -0.35
CA PRO A 75 -4.44 -6.61 -0.39
C PRO A 75 -5.06 -6.41 0.98
N PHE A 76 -6.19 -5.69 1.06
CA PHE A 76 -6.89 -5.40 2.30
C PHE A 76 -7.79 -6.56 2.71
N GLN A 77 -7.21 -7.76 2.70
CA GLN A 77 -7.87 -9.01 3.02
C GLN A 77 -6.91 -9.99 3.67
N THR A 78 -7.45 -11.08 4.22
CA THR A 78 -6.63 -12.17 4.75
C THR A 78 -6.00 -12.98 3.62
N ALA A 79 -4.90 -13.66 3.94
CA ALA A 79 -4.18 -14.48 2.96
C ALA A 79 -5.08 -15.61 2.41
N PRO A 80 -5.26 -15.73 1.08
CA PRO A 80 -5.99 -16.84 0.49
C PRO A 80 -5.29 -18.18 0.80
N ARG A 81 -6.01 -19.30 0.66
CA ARG A 81 -5.48 -20.64 0.98
C ARG A 81 -4.16 -20.93 0.25
N SER A 82 -4.06 -20.56 -1.03
CA SER A 82 -2.85 -20.71 -1.83
C SER A 82 -1.64 -20.01 -1.20
N ALA A 83 -1.80 -18.73 -0.81
CA ALA A 83 -0.74 -17.94 -0.16
C ALA A 83 -0.39 -18.49 1.23
N ARG A 84 -1.36 -19.04 1.98
CA ARG A 84 -1.10 -19.68 3.28
C ARG A 84 -0.29 -20.96 3.17
N CYS A 85 -0.48 -21.74 2.11
CA CYS A 85 0.21 -23.01 1.91
C CYS A 85 1.59 -22.84 1.26
N LYS A 86 1.69 -22.01 0.21
CA LYS A 86 2.88 -21.93 -0.67
C LYS A 86 3.72 -20.66 -0.49
N GLY A 87 3.23 -19.67 0.24
CA GLY A 87 3.93 -18.40 0.41
C GLY A 87 5.09 -18.48 1.41
N SER A 88 6.14 -17.70 1.14
CA SER A 88 7.21 -17.47 2.10
C SER A 88 6.68 -16.71 3.32
N ARG A 89 7.37 -16.86 4.46
CA ARG A 89 6.92 -16.36 5.76
C ARG A 89 8.04 -15.57 6.39
N PHE A 90 7.68 -14.43 6.98
CA PHE A 90 8.56 -13.70 7.89
C PHE A 90 7.72 -12.99 8.95
N THR A 91 8.36 -12.54 10.02
CA THR A 91 7.70 -11.79 11.09
C THR A 91 8.27 -10.40 11.19
N GLY A 92 7.43 -9.43 11.53
CA GLY A 92 7.83 -8.06 11.74
C GLY A 92 7.06 -7.44 12.89
N THR A 93 7.64 -6.42 13.54
CA THR A 93 6.94 -5.65 14.57
C THR A 93 6.68 -4.23 14.06
N ILE A 94 5.39 -3.87 14.01
CA ILE A 94 4.90 -2.55 13.59
C ILE A 94 4.11 -1.98 14.76
N GLU A 95 4.46 -0.77 15.22
CA GLU A 95 3.76 -0.10 16.34
C GLU A 95 3.59 -0.99 17.60
N GLY A 96 4.61 -1.80 17.92
CA GLY A 96 4.57 -2.72 19.08
C GLY A 96 3.79 -4.02 18.84
N VAL A 97 3.11 -4.18 17.71
CA VAL A 97 2.34 -5.39 17.36
C VAL A 97 3.19 -6.31 16.49
N LYS A 98 3.25 -7.60 16.85
CA LYS A 98 3.93 -8.63 16.07
C LYS A 98 3.03 -9.13 14.94
N HIS A 99 3.45 -8.89 13.70
CA HIS A 99 2.78 -9.35 12.48
C HIS A 99 3.47 -10.61 11.94
N TYR A 100 2.66 -11.55 11.47
CA TYR A 100 3.10 -12.72 10.71
C TYR A 100 2.72 -12.50 9.25
N PHE A 101 3.73 -12.27 8.42
CA PHE A 101 3.54 -11.99 7.00
C PHE A 101 3.59 -13.26 6.17
N ARG A 102 2.69 -13.34 5.19
CA ARG A 102 2.69 -14.35 4.13
C ARG A 102 2.94 -13.65 2.81
N CYS A 103 3.90 -14.16 2.06
CA CYS A 103 4.34 -13.51 0.84
C CYS A 103 4.27 -14.47 -0.33
N THR A 104 3.73 -13.99 -1.45
CA THR A 104 3.69 -14.74 -2.69
C THR A 104 4.34 -13.92 -3.78
N GLN A 105 5.20 -14.57 -4.56
CA GLN A 105 5.83 -13.96 -5.72
C GLN A 105 4.88 -14.10 -6.91
N ALA A 106 4.73 -13.03 -7.67
CA ALA A 106 3.96 -12.95 -8.90
C ALA A 106 4.88 -12.46 -10.04
N PRO A 107 4.54 -12.70 -11.31
CA PRO A 107 5.35 -12.24 -12.44
C PRO A 107 5.62 -10.72 -12.40
N THR A 108 4.64 -9.94 -11.95
CA THR A 108 4.72 -8.48 -11.87
C THR A 108 5.17 -7.94 -10.51
N GLY A 109 5.56 -8.81 -9.56
CA GLY A 109 6.03 -8.35 -8.26
C GLY A 109 5.72 -9.29 -7.11
N SER A 110 5.40 -8.72 -5.96
CA SER A 110 5.32 -9.43 -4.68
C SER A 110 4.06 -9.02 -3.94
N ILE A 111 3.31 -10.01 -3.44
CA ILE A 111 2.09 -9.76 -2.67
C ILE A 111 2.35 -10.15 -1.21
N ILE A 112 2.07 -9.24 -0.29
CA ILE A 112 2.20 -9.45 1.14
C ILE A 112 0.83 -9.42 1.80
N TYR A 113 0.57 -10.44 2.61
CA TYR A 113 -0.60 -10.53 3.47
C TYR A 113 -0.16 -10.51 4.93
N SER A 114 -0.94 -9.86 5.79
CA SER A 114 -0.77 -9.98 7.24
C SER A 114 -1.84 -10.89 7.82
N ASN A 115 -1.50 -11.58 8.91
CA ASN A 115 -2.45 -12.37 9.69
C ASN A 115 -3.38 -11.51 10.56
N PHE A 116 -3.07 -10.21 10.74
CA PHE A 116 -3.85 -9.34 11.61
C PHE A 116 -4.92 -8.58 10.80
N PRO A 117 -6.22 -8.86 11.01
CA PRO A 117 -7.30 -8.18 10.29
C PRO A 117 -7.25 -6.66 10.50
N LYS A 118 -7.65 -5.89 9.49
CA LYS A 118 -7.74 -4.41 9.56
C LYS A 118 -6.43 -3.67 9.91
N SER A 119 -5.27 -4.35 9.88
CA SER A 119 -3.97 -3.70 10.07
C SER A 119 -3.37 -3.11 8.79
N TYR A 120 -4.10 -3.15 7.68
CA TYR A 120 -3.58 -2.80 6.36
C TYR A 120 -3.00 -1.39 6.31
N PHE A 121 -3.69 -0.40 6.87
CA PHE A 121 -3.19 0.97 6.93
C PHE A 121 -1.92 1.12 7.79
N LYS A 122 -1.80 0.37 8.89
CA LYS A 122 -0.54 0.35 9.67
C LYS A 122 0.63 -0.15 8.84
N ILE A 123 0.41 -1.19 8.04
CA ILE A 123 1.42 -1.76 7.16
C ILE A 123 1.72 -0.78 6.02
N VAL A 124 0.70 -0.18 5.39
CA VAL A 124 0.88 0.83 4.33
C VAL A 124 1.70 2.01 4.83
N ARG A 125 1.35 2.57 6.00
CA ARG A 125 2.11 3.65 6.63
C ARG A 125 3.55 3.24 6.90
N TYR A 126 3.76 2.02 7.40
CA TYR A 126 5.10 1.49 7.61
C TYR A 126 5.91 1.42 6.30
N MET A 127 5.29 0.96 5.21
CA MET A 127 5.97 0.88 3.90
C MET A 127 6.30 2.27 3.36
N LEU A 128 5.33 3.18 3.37
CA LEU A 128 5.52 4.55 2.90
C LEU A 128 6.62 5.27 3.70
N ASP A 129 6.63 5.12 5.02
CA ASP A 129 7.68 5.66 5.90
C ASP A 129 9.05 5.01 5.63
N LEU A 130 9.09 3.70 5.36
CA LEU A 130 10.33 2.99 5.06
C LEU A 130 10.99 3.49 3.77
N VAL A 131 10.22 3.76 2.73
CA VAL A 131 10.71 4.25 1.43
C VAL A 131 10.63 5.76 1.27
N ARG A 132 10.25 6.48 2.34
CA ARG A 132 10.03 7.95 2.35
C ARG A 132 9.09 8.43 1.23
N ALA A 133 8.08 7.62 0.92
CA ALA A 133 7.06 7.91 -0.07
C ALA A 133 5.81 8.53 0.56
N ARG A 134 4.96 9.09 -0.31
CA ARG A 134 3.60 9.50 -0.01
C ARG A 134 2.62 8.61 -0.78
N LEU A 135 1.33 8.73 -0.49
CA LEU A 135 0.26 8.03 -1.22
C LEU A 135 -0.44 9.02 -2.17
N PRO A 136 0.06 9.22 -3.41
CA PRO A 136 -0.49 10.21 -4.34
C PRO A 136 -1.79 9.80 -5.02
N TYR A 137 -2.02 8.49 -5.24
CA TYR A 137 -3.08 8.02 -6.16
C TYR A 137 -4.07 7.06 -5.52
N LEU A 138 -5.35 7.26 -5.81
CA LEU A 138 -6.44 6.35 -5.52
C LEU A 138 -7.17 5.99 -6.82
N ASP A 139 -7.46 4.70 -7.03
CA ASP A 139 -8.27 4.18 -8.14
C ASP A 139 -9.31 3.19 -7.61
N LEU A 140 -10.50 3.71 -7.28
CA LEU A 140 -11.43 3.03 -6.38
C LEU A 140 -12.80 2.83 -7.02
N ASP A 141 -13.36 1.65 -6.77
CA ASP A 141 -14.79 1.38 -6.77
C ASP A 141 -15.26 1.58 -5.32
N LEU A 142 -16.04 2.62 -5.09
CA LEU A 142 -16.51 2.93 -3.73
C LEU A 142 -17.55 1.92 -3.23
N ASN A 143 -18.07 1.04 -4.09
CA ASN A 143 -19.01 0.00 -3.69
C ASN A 143 -18.36 -1.18 -2.97
N VAL A 144 -17.04 -1.37 -3.12
CA VAL A 144 -16.31 -2.43 -2.43
C VAL A 144 -15.72 -2.00 -1.08
N ILE A 145 -15.98 -0.76 -0.65
CA ILE A 145 -15.48 -0.21 0.60
C ILE A 145 -16.66 -0.03 1.55
N ASP A 146 -16.75 -0.87 2.58
CA ASP A 146 -17.84 -0.84 3.55
C ASP A 146 -17.80 0.42 4.44
N ASP A 147 -16.59 0.79 4.91
CA ASP A 147 -16.36 1.95 5.78
C ASP A 147 -15.62 3.05 5.01
N LEU A 148 -16.35 3.76 4.13
CA LEU A 148 -15.79 4.85 3.32
C LEU A 148 -15.23 5.98 4.18
N LYS A 149 -15.92 6.32 5.28
CA LYS A 149 -15.50 7.40 6.18
C LYS A 149 -14.20 7.04 6.90
N GLY A 150 -14.13 5.85 7.49
CA GLY A 150 -12.89 5.36 8.11
C GLY A 150 -11.75 5.25 7.11
N PHE A 151 -12.03 4.75 5.90
CA PHE A 151 -11.04 4.63 4.84
C PHE A 151 -10.41 5.97 4.45
N ILE A 152 -11.21 7.00 4.18
CA ILE A 152 -10.71 8.29 3.67
C ILE A 152 -10.09 9.17 4.76
N THR A 153 -10.44 8.94 6.02
CA THR A 153 -9.88 9.68 7.17
C THR A 153 -8.53 9.13 7.67
N GLU A 154 -8.02 8.05 7.06
CA GLU A 154 -6.71 7.50 7.40
C GLU A 154 -5.57 8.51 7.14
N PRO A 155 -4.55 8.62 8.02
CA PRO A 155 -3.54 9.69 7.92
C PRO A 155 -2.75 9.71 6.60
N CYS A 156 -2.59 8.57 5.91
CA CYS A 156 -1.90 8.54 4.61
C CYS A 156 -2.72 9.20 3.49
N MET A 157 -4.03 9.32 3.64
CA MET A 157 -4.93 9.93 2.64
C MET A 157 -4.72 11.43 2.48
N LYS A 158 -4.17 12.10 3.49
CA LYS A 158 -3.81 13.53 3.43
C LYS A 158 -2.85 13.86 2.29
N SER A 159 -2.10 12.86 1.81
CA SER A 159 -1.12 13.05 0.73
C SER A 159 -1.64 12.74 -0.67
N VAL A 160 -2.91 12.34 -0.77
CA VAL A 160 -3.56 12.01 -2.05
C VAL A 160 -3.74 13.26 -2.88
N SER A 161 -3.30 13.18 -4.13
CA SER A 161 -3.39 14.26 -5.11
C SER A 161 -4.21 13.89 -6.34
N GLY A 162 -4.41 12.60 -6.59
CA GLY A 162 -5.19 12.08 -7.70
C GLY A 162 -6.19 11.01 -7.23
N ILE A 163 -7.46 11.18 -7.60
CA ILE A 163 -8.53 10.23 -7.31
C ILE A 163 -9.21 9.87 -8.63
N LYS A 164 -9.25 8.58 -8.92
CA LYS A 164 -10.08 7.98 -9.95
C LYS A 164 -11.16 7.15 -9.26
N VAL A 165 -12.43 7.44 -9.53
CA VAL A 165 -13.55 6.59 -9.10
C VAL A 165 -14.04 5.84 -10.33
N VAL A 166 -14.06 4.51 -10.28
CA VAL A 166 -14.47 3.66 -11.41
C VAL A 166 -15.46 2.63 -10.89
N SER A 167 -16.70 2.70 -11.38
CA SER A 167 -17.78 1.78 -11.01
C SER A 167 -18.88 1.81 -12.08
N GLU A 168 -19.66 0.74 -12.22
CA GLU A 168 -20.82 0.76 -13.13
C GLU A 168 -21.83 1.81 -12.69
N THR A 169 -22.23 1.75 -11.41
CA THR A 169 -23.11 2.73 -10.78
C THR A 169 -22.60 3.15 -9.41
N ILE A 170 -22.90 4.37 -9.00
CA ILE A 170 -22.59 4.88 -7.65
C ILE A 170 -23.68 5.85 -7.18
N THR A 171 -24.01 5.82 -5.90
CA THR A 171 -24.99 6.77 -5.34
C THR A 171 -24.34 8.12 -5.03
N ALA A 172 -25.10 9.20 -5.20
CA ALA A 172 -24.69 10.55 -4.80
C ALA A 172 -24.32 10.61 -3.31
N GLU A 173 -25.00 9.84 -2.46
CA GLU A 173 -24.69 9.73 -1.03
C GLU A 173 -23.27 9.17 -0.78
N LYS A 174 -22.87 8.09 -1.48
CA LYS A 174 -21.52 7.52 -1.32
C LYS A 174 -20.44 8.51 -1.77
N LEU A 175 -20.66 9.21 -2.88
CA LEU A 175 -19.76 10.27 -3.34
C LEU A 175 -19.67 11.40 -2.31
N SER A 176 -20.80 11.85 -1.78
CA SER A 176 -20.86 12.89 -0.75
C SER A 176 -20.10 12.46 0.51
N ILE A 177 -20.33 11.24 1.03
CA ILE A 177 -19.57 10.69 2.16
C ILE A 177 -18.08 10.67 1.84
N PHE A 178 -17.69 10.22 0.66
CA PHE A 178 -16.29 10.10 0.30
C PHE A 178 -15.61 11.48 0.20
N PHE A 179 -16.15 12.41 -0.60
CA PHE A 179 -15.54 13.71 -0.86
C PHE A 179 -15.63 14.68 0.33
N ASN A 180 -16.72 14.68 1.10
CA ASN A 180 -16.87 15.57 2.25
C ASN A 180 -15.93 15.22 3.42
N ASN A 181 -15.38 14.01 3.44
CA ASN A 181 -14.42 13.57 4.46
C ASN A 181 -12.96 13.66 3.98
N ILE A 182 -12.70 14.22 2.79
CA ILE A 182 -11.34 14.51 2.33
C ILE A 182 -10.82 15.76 3.03
N GLU A 183 -9.74 15.60 3.79
CA GLU A 183 -9.15 16.71 4.55
C GLU A 183 -8.41 17.73 3.67
N ASN A 184 -7.71 17.27 2.63
CA ASN A 184 -6.88 18.12 1.78
C ASN A 184 -7.44 18.21 0.35
N PRO A 185 -7.43 19.40 -0.27
CA PRO A 185 -7.92 19.56 -1.64
C PRO A 185 -7.12 18.69 -2.61
N VAL A 186 -7.83 17.87 -3.38
CA VAL A 186 -7.27 16.95 -4.37
C VAL A 186 -7.17 17.66 -5.71
N LYS A 187 -6.00 17.58 -6.34
CA LYS A 187 -5.73 18.31 -7.60
C LYS A 187 -6.45 17.72 -8.80
N HIS A 188 -6.55 16.39 -8.85
CA HIS A 188 -7.12 15.67 -9.98
C HIS A 188 -8.18 14.69 -9.49
N VAL A 189 -9.41 14.90 -9.91
CA VAL A 189 -10.54 14.01 -9.63
C VAL A 189 -11.15 13.59 -10.96
N HIS A 190 -11.31 12.29 -11.14
CA HIS A 190 -11.98 11.71 -12.30
C HIS A 190 -13.00 10.69 -11.83
N ILE A 191 -14.25 10.83 -12.26
CA ILE A 191 -15.35 9.92 -11.91
C ILE A 191 -15.83 9.27 -13.21
N GLU A 192 -15.60 7.98 -13.32
CA GLU A 192 -16.01 7.12 -14.43
C GLU A 192 -17.10 6.17 -13.92
N SER A 193 -18.30 6.72 -13.70
CA SER A 193 -19.46 5.95 -13.21
C SER A 193 -20.79 6.63 -13.50
N LYS A 194 -21.87 5.86 -13.62
CA LYS A 194 -23.23 6.40 -13.63
C LYS A 194 -23.65 6.77 -12.20
N VAL A 195 -23.90 8.05 -11.96
CA VAL A 195 -24.31 8.55 -10.64
C VAL A 195 -25.83 8.46 -10.49
N GLU A 196 -26.30 7.86 -9.40
CA GLU A 196 -27.72 7.69 -9.08
C GLU A 196 -28.10 8.45 -7.80
N GLY A 197 -29.29 9.03 -7.77
CA GLY A 197 -29.82 9.82 -6.65
C GLY A 197 -29.68 11.33 -6.82
N GLN A 198 -30.32 12.08 -5.94
CA GLN A 198 -30.23 13.54 -5.92
C GLN A 198 -28.86 13.98 -5.40
N VAL A 199 -28.21 14.86 -6.15
CA VAL A 199 -27.07 15.63 -5.65
C VAL A 199 -27.66 16.77 -4.83
N SER A 200 -27.52 16.71 -3.50
CA SER A 200 -27.85 17.85 -2.65
C SER A 200 -26.97 19.02 -3.07
N THR A 201 -27.62 20.09 -3.53
CA THR A 201 -26.99 21.34 -3.98
C THR A 201 -26.66 22.22 -2.79
#